data_AF-A0A396J2P2-F1
#
_entry.id   AF-A0A396J2P2-F1
#
_cell.length_a   1.000
_cell.length_b   1.000
_cell.length_c   1.000
_cell.angle_alpha   90.00
_cell.angle_beta   90.00
_cell.angle_gamma   90.00
#
_symmetry.space_group_name_H-M   'P 1'
#
loop_
_entity.id
_entity.type
_entity.pdbx_description
1 polymer ?
#
loop_
_entity_poly.entity_id
_entity_poly.type
_entity_poly.pdbx_seq_one_letter_code
_entity_poly.pdbx_strand_id
1 'polypeptide(L)' 'MDQNQKRDWSINDFEVGKPLGRGKFGRVYVAREIKEQLIVNLSKYVVALKVIFKEQLEKY' A
#
# COMPACT_ATOMS: atom_id res chain seq x y z
N MET A 1 -16.88 13.96 19.94
CA MET A 1 -15.56 13.28 20.04
C MET A 1 -15.46 12.38 18.83
N ASP A 2 -14.86 12.88 17.75
CA ASP A 2 -14.73 12.12 16.50
C ASP A 2 -13.65 11.06 16.69
N GLN A 3 -14.06 9.86 17.08
CA GLN A 3 -13.22 8.66 17.18
C GLN A 3 -12.92 8.09 15.78
N ASN A 4 -12.48 8.94 14.85
CA ASN A 4 -11.93 8.47 13.58
C ASN A 4 -10.47 8.06 13.84
N GLN A 5 -10.28 6.89 14.47
CA GLN A 5 -8.96 6.27 14.55
C GLN A 5 -8.50 6.02 13.11
N LYS A 6 -7.65 6.92 12.61
CA LYS A 6 -7.03 6.78 11.31
C LYS A 6 -6.22 5.50 11.35
N ARG A 7 -6.64 4.47 10.60
CA ARG A 7 -5.86 3.26 10.45
C ARG A 7 -4.53 3.65 9.84
N ASP A 8 -3.45 3.46 10.58
CA ASP A 8 -2.10 3.61 10.06
C ASP A 8 -1.77 2.38 9.21
N TRP A 9 -1.68 2.59 7.90
CA TRP A 9 -1.31 1.54 6.97
C TRP A 9 0.19 1.27 7.04
N SER A 10 0.53 -0.01 7.06
CA SER A 10 1.89 -0.50 6.98
C SER A 10 2.04 -1.43 5.79
N ILE A 11 3.28 -1.74 5.41
CA ILE A 11 3.54 -2.74 4.36
C ILE A 11 3.04 -4.13 4.74
N ASN A 12 2.93 -4.43 6.04
CA ASN A 12 2.47 -5.72 6.55
C ASN A 12 0.96 -5.94 6.33
N ASP A 13 0.21 -4.86 6.05
CA ASP A 13 -1.20 -4.95 5.66
C ASP A 13 -1.39 -5.43 4.21
N PHE A 14 -0.31 -5.69 3.46
CA PHE A 14 -0.38 -6.01 2.05
C PHE A 14 0.50 -7.20 1.65
N GLU A 15 -0.09 -8.11 0.86
CA GLU A 15 0.65 -9.12 0.11
C GLU A 15 1.12 -8.51 -1.21
N VAL A 16 2.42 -8.25 -1.36
CA VAL A 16 3.00 -7.59 -2.54
C VAL A 16 3.28 -8.61 -3.64
N GLY A 17 2.72 -8.38 -4.82
CA GLY A 17 2.89 -9.21 -6.00
C GLY A 17 3.88 -8.62 -7.02
N LYS A 18 3.62 -8.94 -8.30
CA LYS A 18 4.50 -8.56 -9.42
C LYS A 18 4.57 -7.03 -9.63
N PRO A 19 5.69 -6.50 -10.14
CA PRO A 19 5.77 -5.11 -10.55
C PRO A 19 4.81 -4.83 -11.71
N LEU A 20 4.07 -3.73 -11.62
CA LEU A 20 3.18 -3.23 -12.67
C LEU A 20 3.86 -2.20 -13.57
N GLY A 21 4.84 -1.46 -13.06
CA GLY A 21 5.54 -0.46 -13.86
C GLY A 21 6.66 0.27 -13.13
N ARG A 22 7.47 0.98 -13.92
CA ARG A 22 8.58 1.83 -13.45
C ARG A 22 8.29 3.29 -13.83
N GLY A 23 8.37 4.18 -12.86
CA GLY A 23 8.33 5.63 -13.07
C GLY A 23 9.67 6.28 -12.73
N LYS A 24 9.75 7.60 -12.91
CA LYS A 24 10.96 8.42 -12.65
C LYS A 24 11.51 8.24 -11.24
N PHE A 25 10.63 8.21 -10.23
CA PHE A 25 10.99 8.20 -8.81
C PHE A 25 10.74 6.87 -8.09
N GLY A 26 10.43 5.80 -8.83
CA GLY A 26 10.26 4.48 -8.23
C GLY A 26 9.37 3.54 -9.02
N ARG A 27 8.71 2.62 -8.34
CA ARG A 27 8.01 1.47 -8.95
C ARG A 27 6.57 1.38 -8.47
N VAL A 28 5.74 0.68 -9.24
CA VAL A 28 4.38 0.32 -8.86
C VAL A 28 4.31 -1.19 -8.79
N TYR A 29 3.70 -1.73 -7.74
CA TYR A 29 3.46 -3.15 -7.56
C TYR A 29 1.97 -3.42 -7.43
N VAL A 30 1.49 -4.56 -7.94
CA VAL A 30 0.18 -5.05 -7.55
C VAL A 30 0.30 -5.56 -6.11
N ALA A 31 -0.70 -5.32 -5.29
CA ALA A 31 -0.76 -5.88 -3.95
C ALA A 31 -2.19 -6.26 -3.59
N ARG A 32 -2.34 -7.11 -2.59
CA ARG A 32 -3.63 -7.49 -2.04
C ARG A 32 -3.67 -7.14 -0.57
N GLU A 33 -4.73 -6.44 -0.14
CA GLU A 33 -4.95 -6.16 1.27
C GLU A 33 -5.10 -7.48 2.05
N ILE A 34 -4.34 -7.60 3.13
CA ILE A 34 -4.47 -8.64 4.15
C ILE A 34 -5.35 -8.05 5.26
N LYS A 35 -6.51 -8.66 5.51
CA LYS A 35 -7.34 -8.31 6.67
C LYS A 35 -7.19 -9.37 7.74
N GLU A 36 -6.63 -8.98 8.87
CA GLU A 36 -6.84 -9.72 10.12
C GLU A 36 -8.24 -9.36 10.63
N GLN A 37 -9.15 -10.33 10.57
CA GLN A 37 -10.53 -10.15 10.98
C GLN A 37 -10.63 -9.93 12.50
N LEU A 38 -11.26 -8.82 12.91
CA LEU A 38 -12.22 -8.87 14.00
C LEU A 38 -13.35 -7.89 13.65
N ILE A 39 -14.50 -8.45 13.26
CA ILE A 39 -15.76 -7.76 12.95
C ILE A 39 -15.88 -7.24 11.48
N VAL A 40 -16.70 -8.00 10.75
CA VAL A 40 -17.41 -7.78 9.48
C VAL A 40 -16.63 -7.61 8.15
N ASN A 41 -16.46 -8.74 7.46
CA ASN A 41 -16.81 -8.97 6.05
C ASN A 41 -16.59 -7.82 5.03
N LEU A 42 -15.35 -7.39 4.79
CA LEU A 42 -15.08 -6.52 3.64
C LEU A 42 -13.85 -7.00 2.87
N SER A 43 -14.09 -7.53 1.67
CA SER A 43 -13.23 -7.78 0.49
C SER A 43 -11.70 -7.63 0.61
N LYS A 44 -10.96 -8.65 0.14
CA LYS A 44 -9.52 -8.58 -0.15
C LYS A 44 -9.28 -7.74 -1.41
N TYR A 45 -9.24 -6.42 -1.27
CA TYR A 45 -9.04 -5.52 -2.39
C TYR A 45 -7.68 -5.74 -3.06
N VAL A 46 -7.70 -5.80 -4.39
CA VAL A 46 -6.48 -5.71 -5.20
C VAL A 46 -6.19 -4.23 -5.40
N VAL A 47 -4.99 -3.81 -5.03
CA VAL A 47 -4.54 -2.41 -5.07
C VAL A 47 -3.20 -2.30 -5.81
N ALA A 48 -2.83 -1.06 -6.15
CA ALA A 48 -1.50 -0.75 -6.67
C ALA A 48 -0.71 0.03 -5.59
N LEU A 49 0.45 -0.50 -5.18
CA LEU A 49 1.35 0.19 -4.25
C LEU A 49 2.39 0.98 -5.04
N LYS A 50 2.32 2.30 -4.98
CA LYS A 50 3.36 3.19 -5.52
C LYS A 50 4.48 3.36 -4.49
N VAL A 51 5.66 2.83 -4.81
CA VAL A 51 6.88 3.03 -4.03
C VAL A 51 7.67 4.18 -4.62
N ILE A 52 8.07 5.11 -3.77
CA ILE A 52 8.90 6.27 -4.12
C ILE A 52 10.20 6.19 -3.31
N PHE A 53 11.34 6.21 -3.99
CA PHE A 53 12.65 6.17 -3.35
C PHE A 53 13.10 7.59 -3.01
N LYS A 54 13.44 7.85 -1.75
CA LYS A 54 13.81 9.19 -1.27
C LYS A 54 15.06 9.71 -1.99
N GLU A 55 16.02 8.84 -2.22
CA GLU A 55 17.28 9.14 -2.92
C GLU A 55 17.05 9.51 -4.39
N GLN A 56 15.91 9.10 -4.97
CA GLN A 56 15.52 9.52 -6.30
C GLN A 56 14.79 10.85 -6.29
N LEU A 57 14.14 11.24 -5.20
CA LEU A 57 13.53 12.57 -5.08
C LEU A 57 14.60 13.65 -4.88
N GLU A 58 15.59 13.39 -4.02
CA GLU A 58 16.67 14.36 -3.71
C GLU A 58 17.54 14.73 -4.92
N LYS A 59 17.52 13.91 -5.97
CA LYS A 59 18.30 14.12 -7.20
C LYS A 59 17.57 15.00 -8.23
N TYR A 60 16.36 15.45 -7.93
CA TYR A 60 15.56 16.33 -8.79
C TYR A 60 15.03 17.53 -8.00
#